data_AF-A0A954K8V9-F1
#
_entry.id   AF-A0A954K8V9-F1
#
_cell.length_a   1.000
_cell.length_b   1.000
_cell.length_c   1.000
_cell.angle_alpha   90.00
_cell.angle_beta   90.00
_cell.angle_gamma   90.00
#
_symmetry.space_group_name_H-M   'P 1'
#
loop_
_entity.id
_entity.type
_entity.pdbx_description
1 polymer ?
#
loop_
_entity_poly.entity_id
_entity_poly.type
_entity_poly.pdbx_seq_one_letter_code
_entity_poly.pdbx_strand_id
1 'polypeptide(L)'
;MRYPGYITILFSLLFLLTPCPNVRAEVGLGAKPPTDAEILLDGSREMLDQKWTYWEGPRFSSSLPIKWKVVDDPIDAGTVVMSDDPAAAGGKYGTADIVTKKKYRDFRLHVEFLVSKPGGNSGVYLQNRYEIQVLDGDKTKHGMAAVIN
;
A
#
# COMPACT_ATOMS: atom_id res chain seq x y z
N MET A 1 -12.46 40.70 -68.80
CA MET A 1 -11.67 41.01 -67.58
C MET A 1 -12.57 40.80 -66.37
N ARG A 2 -12.05 40.17 -65.31
CA ARG A 2 -12.68 39.75 -64.02
C ARG A 2 -13.15 38.28 -63.97
N TYR A 3 -12.33 37.44 -63.35
CA TYR A 3 -12.71 36.17 -62.72
C TYR A 3 -12.99 36.42 -61.23
N PRO A 4 -14.02 35.81 -60.62
CA PRO A 4 -14.21 35.86 -59.17
C PRO A 4 -13.30 34.81 -58.49
N GLY A 5 -12.55 35.24 -57.48
CA GLY A 5 -11.68 34.38 -56.69
C GLY A 5 -12.47 33.56 -55.67
N TYR A 6 -12.14 32.28 -55.56
CA TYR A 6 -12.63 31.40 -54.50
C TYR A 6 -11.78 31.60 -53.25
N ILE A 7 -12.44 31.90 -52.12
CA ILE A 7 -11.80 31.93 -50.80
C ILE A 7 -11.84 30.51 -50.24
N THR A 8 -10.69 29.84 -50.23
CA THR A 8 -10.52 28.55 -49.55
C THR A 8 -10.24 28.82 -48.07
N ILE A 9 -11.23 28.54 -47.20
CA ILE A 9 -11.04 28.59 -45.74
C ILE A 9 -10.38 27.27 -45.33
N LEU A 10 -9.11 27.35 -44.93
CA LEU A 10 -8.35 26.22 -44.40
C LEU A 10 -8.75 26.01 -42.93
N PHE A 11 -9.52 24.96 -42.62
CA PHE A 11 -9.75 24.54 -41.23
C PHE A 11 -8.48 23.85 -40.72
N SER A 12 -7.67 24.58 -39.96
CA SER A 12 -6.54 24.01 -39.21
C SER A 12 -7.07 23.20 -38.03
N LEU A 13 -7.02 21.88 -38.15
CA LEU A 13 -7.35 20.93 -37.09
C LEU A 13 -6.25 20.99 -36.02
N LEU A 14 -6.47 21.77 -34.96
CA LEU A 14 -5.57 21.85 -33.82
C LEU A 14 -5.72 20.58 -32.97
N PHE A 15 -4.85 19.59 -33.20
CA PHE A 15 -4.71 18.45 -32.30
C PHE A 15 -4.20 18.96 -30.95
N LEU A 16 -5.09 19.07 -29.96
CA LEU A 16 -4.72 19.23 -28.55
C LEU A 16 -3.96 17.98 -28.13
N LEU A 17 -2.63 18.06 -28.15
CA LEU A 17 -1.75 17.14 -27.43
C LEU A 17 -2.06 17.29 -25.95
N THR A 18 -3.02 16.53 -25.44
CA THR A 18 -3.21 16.36 -24.00
C THR A 18 -1.95 15.67 -23.48
N PRO A 19 -1.12 16.34 -22.65
CA PRO A 19 -0.01 15.64 -22.02
C PRO A 19 -0.60 14.53 -21.17
N CYS A 20 -0.32 13.28 -21.54
CA CYS A 20 -0.59 12.16 -20.65
C CYS A 20 0.25 12.44 -19.39
N PRO A 21 -0.37 12.60 -18.21
CA PRO A 21 0.41 12.84 -17.01
C PRO A 21 1.37 11.67 -16.87
N ASN A 22 2.67 11.97 -16.85
CA ASN A 22 3.69 10.99 -16.50
C ASN A 22 3.31 10.47 -15.10
N VAL A 23 2.70 9.29 -15.04
CA VAL A 23 2.47 8.59 -13.78
C VAL A 23 3.86 8.21 -13.28
N ARG A 24 4.45 9.08 -12.48
CA ARG A 24 5.71 8.77 -11.78
C ARG A 24 5.42 7.61 -10.83
N ALA A 25 5.92 6.44 -11.21
CA ALA A 25 5.76 5.19 -10.49
C ALA A 25 6.56 5.18 -9.17
N GLU A 26 7.59 6.01 -9.03
CA GLU A 26 8.41 6.04 -7.82
C GLU A 26 8.12 7.27 -6.97
N VAL A 27 7.41 7.04 -5.86
CA VAL A 27 7.24 8.04 -4.80
C VAL A 27 8.40 7.96 -3.79
N GLY A 28 9.05 6.80 -3.67
CA GLY A 28 10.20 6.56 -2.78
C GLY A 28 9.82 6.46 -1.31
N LEU A 29 10.81 6.19 -0.44
CA LEU A 29 10.62 6.21 1.01
C LEU A 29 10.37 7.65 1.50
N GLY A 30 9.52 7.81 2.51
CA GLY A 30 9.15 9.10 3.10
C GLY A 30 8.29 9.98 2.17
N ALA A 31 7.67 9.38 1.15
CA ALA A 31 6.81 10.12 0.23
C ALA A 31 5.63 10.75 0.97
N LYS A 32 5.40 12.04 0.75
CA LYS A 32 4.22 12.70 1.32
C LYS A 32 2.95 12.15 0.67
N PRO A 33 1.92 11.82 1.47
CA PRO A 33 0.65 11.39 0.92
C PRO A 33 0.06 12.51 0.03
N PRO A 34 -0.47 12.18 -1.16
CA PRO A 34 -1.29 13.09 -1.94
C PRO A 34 -2.44 13.67 -1.12
N THR A 35 -2.93 14.86 -1.49
CA THR A 35 -4.00 15.54 -0.73
C THR A 35 -5.33 14.79 -0.73
N ASP A 36 -5.54 13.90 -1.69
CA ASP A 36 -6.70 13.02 -1.83
C ASP A 36 -6.47 11.62 -1.24
N ALA A 37 -5.28 11.34 -0.69
CA ALA A 37 -4.96 10.04 -0.13
C ALA A 37 -5.61 9.85 1.25
N GLU A 38 -6.18 8.66 1.45
CA GLU A 38 -6.64 8.24 2.76
C GLU A 38 -5.47 7.69 3.58
N ILE A 39 -5.18 8.30 4.73
CA ILE A 39 -4.15 7.81 5.65
C ILE A 39 -4.65 6.55 6.36
N LEU A 40 -3.98 5.42 6.15
CA LEU A 40 -4.36 4.14 6.78
C LEU A 40 -3.59 3.85 8.08
N LEU A 41 -2.35 4.33 8.18
CA LEU A 41 -1.47 4.23 9.33
C LEU A 41 -0.64 5.51 9.40
N ASP A 42 -0.58 6.15 10.56
CA ASP A 42 0.20 7.37 10.82
C ASP A 42 1.13 7.22 12.03
N GLY A 43 1.30 5.99 12.52
CA GLY A 43 2.06 5.71 13.73
C GLY A 43 1.28 5.87 15.04
N SER A 44 0.01 6.29 15.02
CA SER A 44 -0.80 6.46 16.22
C SER A 44 -1.67 5.23 16.55
N ARG A 45 -1.97 5.06 17.83
CA ARG A 45 -2.89 4.02 18.32
C ARG A 45 -4.32 4.28 17.87
N GLU A 46 -4.71 5.56 17.84
CA GLU A 46 -6.03 6.02 17.42
C GLU A 46 -6.33 5.62 15.97
N MET A 47 -5.42 5.92 15.03
CA MET A 47 -5.58 5.55 13.62
C MET A 47 -5.69 4.03 13.43
N LEU A 48 -4.84 3.27 14.13
CA LEU A 48 -4.86 1.81 14.06
C LEU A 48 -6.19 1.25 14.55
N ASP A 49 -6.67 1.66 15.72
CA ASP A 49 -7.97 1.23 16.26
C ASP A 49 -9.16 1.70 15.43
N GLN A 50 -9.07 2.89 14.83
CA GLN A 50 -10.13 3.45 14.01
C GLN A 50 -10.29 2.66 12.71
N LYS A 51 -9.20 2.36 12.01
CA LYS A 51 -9.23 1.87 10.62
C LYS A 51 -9.03 0.37 10.46
N TRP A 52 -8.53 -0.33 11.47
CA TRP A 52 -8.18 -1.74 11.35
C TRP A 52 -8.93 -2.63 12.34
N THR A 53 -9.07 -3.90 11.98
CA THR A 53 -9.57 -4.99 12.82
C THR A 53 -8.78 -6.24 12.51
N TYR A 54 -8.92 -7.30 13.32
CA TYR A 54 -8.39 -8.60 12.93
C TYR A 54 -9.15 -9.18 11.73
N TRP A 55 -8.43 -9.88 10.86
CA TRP A 55 -9.02 -10.77 9.88
C TRP A 55 -9.33 -12.12 10.54
N GLU A 56 -10.61 -12.50 10.58
CA GLU A 56 -11.08 -13.76 11.16
C GLU A 56 -10.96 -14.93 10.16
N GLY A 57 -9.73 -15.18 9.72
CA GLY A 57 -9.41 -16.30 8.85
C GLY A 57 -9.38 -17.67 9.56
N PRO A 58 -9.12 -18.77 8.82
CA PRO A 58 -9.18 -20.14 9.36
C PRO A 58 -8.25 -20.44 10.53
N ARG A 59 -7.18 -19.65 10.70
CA ARG A 59 -6.18 -19.81 11.77
C ARG A 59 -6.27 -18.73 12.84
N PHE A 60 -7.25 -17.83 12.74
CA PHE A 60 -7.39 -16.70 13.64
C PHE A 60 -7.42 -17.18 15.10
N SER A 61 -6.53 -16.62 15.91
CA SER A 61 -6.35 -16.97 17.32
C SER A 61 -5.92 -15.78 18.18
N SER A 62 -6.37 -14.59 17.78
CA SER A 62 -6.23 -13.36 18.57
C SER A 62 -7.60 -12.79 18.93
N SER A 63 -7.64 -11.58 19.46
CA SER A 63 -8.88 -10.91 19.87
C SER A 63 -8.65 -9.41 19.97
N LEU A 64 -9.68 -8.60 19.70
CA LEU A 64 -9.61 -7.16 19.97
C LEU A 64 -9.34 -6.89 21.47
N PRO A 65 -8.63 -5.81 21.83
CA PRO A 65 -8.00 -4.84 20.93
C PRO A 65 -6.78 -5.41 20.17
N ILE A 66 -6.43 -4.80 19.03
CA ILE A 66 -5.28 -5.23 18.21
C ILE A 66 -3.99 -5.14 19.04
N LYS A 67 -3.24 -6.24 19.11
CA LYS A 67 -2.03 -6.38 19.92
C LYS A 67 -0.76 -5.84 19.24
N TRP A 68 -0.81 -5.52 17.94
CA TRP A 68 0.26 -4.76 17.28
C TRP A 68 0.48 -3.45 18.03
N LYS A 69 1.74 -3.15 18.33
CA LYS A 69 2.10 -2.08 19.26
C LYS A 69 2.51 -0.83 18.49
N VAL A 70 2.17 0.33 19.05
CA VAL A 70 2.82 1.58 18.68
C VAL A 70 4.10 1.70 19.48
N VAL A 71 5.22 1.91 18.80
CA VAL A 71 6.56 2.03 19.38
C VAL A 71 7.27 3.25 18.78
N ASP A 72 8.32 3.74 19.43
CA ASP A 72 9.19 4.77 18.85
C ASP A 72 9.78 4.25 17.54
N ASP A 73 9.84 5.12 16.53
CA ASP A 73 10.47 4.80 15.26
C ASP A 73 11.99 4.59 15.49
N PRO A 74 12.55 3.43 15.10
CA PRO A 74 13.97 3.15 15.32
C PRO A 74 14.89 3.84 14.29
N ILE A 75 14.36 4.43 13.22
CA ILE A 75 15.11 5.08 12.14
C ILE A 75 14.88 6.60 12.15
N ASP A 76 13.63 7.02 12.20
CA ASP A 76 13.22 8.42 12.11
C ASP A 76 12.64 8.96 13.42
N ALA A 77 12.20 10.21 13.44
CA ALA A 77 11.48 10.78 14.57
C ALA A 77 9.98 10.44 14.50
N GLY A 78 9.38 10.09 15.64
CA GLY A 78 7.95 9.79 15.75
C GLY A 78 7.71 8.35 16.20
N THR A 79 6.57 7.80 15.81
CA THR A 79 6.15 6.45 16.20
C THR A 79 5.73 5.62 14.99
N VAL A 80 5.85 4.31 15.11
CA VAL A 80 5.48 3.33 14.07
C VAL A 80 4.67 2.19 14.68
N VAL A 81 3.97 1.45 13.83
CA VAL A 81 3.25 0.23 14.24
C VAL A 81 4.16 -0.98 14.05
N MET A 82 4.51 -1.65 15.13
CA MET A 82 5.23 -2.92 15.13
C MET A 82 4.24 -4.08 14.94
N SER A 83 4.40 -4.80 13.83
CA SER A 83 3.57 -5.95 13.43
C SER A 83 3.91 -7.22 14.21
N ASP A 84 3.70 -7.19 15.53
CA ASP A 84 3.96 -8.29 16.44
C ASP A 84 2.70 -8.62 17.25
N ASP A 85 2.28 -9.88 17.19
CA ASP A 85 1.23 -10.44 18.02
C ASP A 85 1.72 -11.77 18.60
N PRO A 86 1.64 -12.00 19.92
CA PRO A 86 2.00 -13.27 20.53
C PRO A 86 1.30 -14.50 19.91
N ALA A 87 0.11 -14.35 19.33
CA ALA A 87 -0.57 -15.44 18.62
C ALA A 87 0.18 -15.90 17.35
N ALA A 88 1.05 -15.05 16.77
CA ALA A 88 1.90 -15.38 15.63
C ALA A 88 3.27 -15.97 16.03
N ALA A 89 3.55 -16.09 17.34
CA ALA A 89 4.82 -16.60 17.85
C ALA A 89 5.19 -17.96 17.23
N GLY A 90 6.46 -18.10 16.85
CA GLY A 90 6.97 -19.28 16.14
C GLY A 90 6.65 -19.32 14.64
N GLY A 91 6.26 -18.19 14.04
CA GLY A 91 5.98 -18.10 12.61
C GLY A 91 4.62 -18.69 12.23
N LYS A 92 3.65 -18.63 13.14
CA LYS A 92 2.27 -19.07 12.86
C LYS A 92 1.58 -18.01 12.01
N TYR A 93 1.47 -18.27 10.72
CA TYR A 93 0.78 -17.40 9.78
C TYR A 93 -0.75 -17.47 9.93
N GLY A 94 -1.44 -16.37 9.64
CA GLY A 94 -2.91 -16.33 9.66
C GLY A 94 -3.55 -16.27 11.06
N THR A 95 -2.75 -16.19 12.13
CA THR A 95 -3.27 -16.21 13.51
C THR A 95 -3.70 -14.85 14.02
N ALA A 96 -3.09 -13.78 13.48
CA ALA A 96 -3.22 -12.43 14.01
C ALA A 96 -3.10 -11.35 12.91
N ASP A 97 -3.50 -11.67 11.69
CA ASP A 97 -3.47 -10.72 10.58
C ASP A 97 -4.51 -9.62 10.83
N ILE A 98 -4.15 -8.38 10.52
CA ILE A 98 -5.08 -7.25 10.56
C ILE A 98 -5.54 -6.89 9.15
N VAL A 99 -6.76 -6.37 9.05
CA VAL A 99 -7.38 -5.94 7.80
C VAL A 99 -8.04 -4.58 8.01
N THR A 100 -8.06 -3.76 6.97
CA THR A 100 -8.81 -2.50 6.99
C THR A 100 -10.30 -2.78 7.16
N LYS A 101 -10.97 -2.03 8.03
CA LYS A 101 -12.44 -2.11 8.19
C LYS A 101 -13.17 -1.73 6.90
N LYS A 102 -12.64 -0.72 6.19
CA LYS A 102 -13.10 -0.32 4.85
C LYS A 102 -12.56 -1.30 3.81
N LYS A 103 -13.42 -1.68 2.86
CA LYS A 103 -13.03 -2.49 1.68
C LYS A 103 -12.70 -1.56 0.52
N TYR A 104 -11.66 -1.90 -0.23
CA TYR A 104 -11.20 -1.13 -1.38
C TYR A 104 -11.33 -1.94 -2.68
N ARG A 105 -11.61 -1.24 -3.78
CA ARG A 105 -11.61 -1.80 -5.14
C ARG A 105 -10.34 -1.43 -5.86
N ASP A 106 -10.41 -0.53 -6.83
CA ASP A 106 -9.25 -0.01 -7.52
C ASP A 106 -8.62 1.06 -6.64
N PHE A 107 -7.34 0.89 -6.32
CA PHE A 107 -6.61 1.83 -5.47
C PHE A 107 -5.14 1.87 -5.87
N ARG A 108 -4.48 2.97 -5.49
CA ARG A 108 -3.03 3.05 -5.37
C ARG A 108 -2.70 3.02 -3.89
N LEU A 109 -1.86 2.09 -3.47
CA LEU A 109 -1.42 1.96 -2.07
C LEU A 109 0.04 2.35 -1.94
N HIS A 110 0.36 3.09 -0.88
CA HIS A 110 1.71 3.34 -0.41
C HIS A 110 1.83 2.78 1.00
N VAL A 111 2.85 1.97 1.26
CA VAL A 111 3.15 1.41 2.57
C VAL A 111 4.66 1.21 2.67
N GLU A 112 5.22 1.52 3.83
CA GLU A 112 6.64 1.39 4.12
C GLU A 112 6.82 0.40 5.27
N PHE A 113 7.92 -0.36 5.25
CA PHE A 113 8.18 -1.41 6.22
C PHE A 113 9.66 -1.47 6.57
N LEU A 114 9.93 -1.82 7.82
CA LEU A 114 11.27 -2.11 8.33
C LEU A 114 11.30 -3.56 8.81
N VAL A 115 12.10 -4.40 8.15
CA VAL A 115 12.35 -5.76 8.62
C VAL A 115 13.47 -5.72 9.67
N SER A 116 13.08 -5.63 10.94
CA SER A 116 14.02 -5.37 12.05
C SER A 116 14.85 -6.57 12.51
N LYS A 117 14.47 -7.79 12.12
CA LYS A 117 15.15 -9.03 12.53
C LYS A 117 15.51 -9.88 11.31
N PRO A 118 16.68 -10.55 11.33
CA PRO A 118 17.05 -11.48 10.27
C PRO A 118 15.97 -12.54 10.02
N GLY A 119 15.58 -12.71 8.77
CA GLY A 119 14.54 -13.66 8.37
C GLY A 119 13.10 -13.23 8.73
N GLY A 120 12.88 -11.95 9.06
CA GLY A 120 11.53 -11.42 9.27
C GLY A 120 10.65 -11.62 8.04
N ASN A 121 9.40 -12.01 8.28
CA ASN A 121 8.44 -12.39 7.24
C ASN A 121 7.07 -11.78 7.57
N SER A 122 6.48 -11.12 6.57
CA SER A 122 5.16 -10.51 6.60
C SER A 122 4.65 -10.42 5.15
N GLY A 123 3.48 -9.81 4.95
CA GLY A 123 2.91 -9.63 3.62
C GLY A 123 1.83 -8.57 3.61
N VAL A 124 1.66 -7.94 2.45
CA VAL A 124 0.57 -7.00 2.19
C VAL A 124 -0.44 -7.69 1.28
N TYR A 125 -1.60 -8.03 1.83
CA TYR A 125 -2.64 -8.74 1.08
C TYR A 125 -3.58 -7.74 0.37
N LEU A 126 -3.54 -7.74 -0.95
CA LEU A 126 -4.47 -7.00 -1.80
C LEU A 126 -5.81 -7.74 -1.83
N GLN A 127 -6.84 -7.08 -1.30
CA GLN A 127 -8.23 -7.57 -1.29
C GLN A 127 -8.38 -8.98 -0.66
N ASN A 128 -7.53 -9.31 0.31
CA ASN A 128 -7.47 -10.62 0.98
C ASN A 128 -7.29 -11.80 -0.01
N ARG A 129 -6.59 -11.57 -1.12
CA ARG A 129 -6.36 -12.58 -2.17
C ARG A 129 -4.90 -12.68 -2.58
N TYR A 130 -4.32 -11.56 -3.02
CA TYR A 130 -2.97 -11.53 -3.57
C TYR A 130 -2.01 -10.95 -2.55
N GLU A 131 -1.03 -11.72 -2.12
CA GLU A 131 0.02 -11.25 -1.22
C GLU A 131 1.15 -10.59 -2.02
N ILE A 132 1.55 -9.40 -1.58
CA ILE A 132 2.84 -8.80 -1.92
C ILE A 132 3.79 -9.12 -0.78
N GLN A 133 4.77 -9.97 -1.06
CA GLN A 133 5.64 -10.56 -0.05
C GLN A 133 6.58 -9.52 0.61
N VAL A 134 6.70 -9.58 1.94
CA VAL A 134 7.68 -8.80 2.72
C VAL A 134 8.58 -9.79 3.48
N LEU A 135 9.78 -10.03 2.96
CA LEU A 135 10.68 -11.07 3.48
C LEU A 135 12.15 -10.63 3.47
N ASP A 136 12.82 -10.76 4.61
CA ASP A 136 14.29 -10.77 4.63
C ASP A 136 14.81 -12.16 4.24
N GLY A 137 15.06 -12.33 2.94
CA GLY A 137 15.75 -13.49 2.36
C GLY A 137 15.06 -14.11 1.13
N ASP A 138 15.80 -15.01 0.47
CA ASP A 138 15.40 -15.64 -0.80
C ASP A 138 15.25 -17.17 -0.65
N LYS A 139 14.73 -17.63 0.49
CA LYS A 139 14.72 -19.05 0.85
C LYS A 139 13.77 -19.92 0.00
N THR A 140 12.94 -19.31 -0.84
CA THR A 140 11.98 -20.01 -1.72
C THR A 140 11.96 -19.36 -3.10
N LYS A 141 11.06 -19.81 -4.00
CA LYS A 141 10.80 -19.11 -5.28
C LYS A 141 10.15 -17.72 -5.08
N HIS A 142 9.75 -17.38 -3.86
CA HIS A 142 9.14 -16.12 -3.49
C HIS A 142 10.07 -15.35 -2.55
N GLY A 143 10.64 -14.25 -3.05
CA GLY A 143 11.45 -13.29 -2.28
C GLY A 143 10.69 -11.98 -2.06
N MET A 144 11.41 -10.93 -1.65
CA MET A 144 10.86 -9.58 -1.49
C MET A 144 10.03 -9.14 -2.71
N ALA A 145 8.84 -8.60 -2.46
CA ALA A 145 7.90 -8.10 -3.45
C ALA A 145 7.37 -9.12 -4.48
N ALA A 146 7.56 -10.43 -4.26
CA ALA A 146 6.89 -11.45 -5.05
C ALA A 146 5.36 -11.35 -4.88
N VAL A 147 4.62 -11.58 -5.97
CA VAL A 147 3.15 -11.68 -5.95
C VAL A 147 2.76 -13.15 -5.76
N ILE A 148 2.01 -13.46 -4.71
CA ILE A 148 1.61 -14.82 -4.32
C ILE A 148 0.08 -14.92 -4.26
N ASN A 149 -0.47 -16.07 -4.65
CA ASN A 149 -1.89 -16.43 -4.57
C ASN A 149 -2.04 -17.89 -4.15
#